data_AF-A0A396KA84-F1
#
_entry.id   AF-A0A396KA84-F1
#
_cell.length_a   1.000
_cell.length_b   1.000
_cell.length_c   1.000
_cell.angle_alpha   90.00
_cell.angle_beta   90.00
_cell.angle_gamma   90.00
#
_symmetry.space_group_name_H-M   'P 1'
#
loop_
_entity.id
_entity.type
_entity.pdbx_description
1 polymer ?
#
loop_
_entity_poly.entity_id
_entity_poly.type
_entity_poly.pdbx_seq_one_letter_code
_entity_poly.pdbx_strand_id
1 'polypeptide(L)'
;MPGFLKAIREAAAAAPVNQDLVFTRRKLWDDIERTLWALETAQNHFEQATEPSLIDCYIYEWNAAQLRYQFLLRKFKNMED
;
A
#
# COMPACT_ATOMS: atom_id res chain seq x y z
N MET A 1 14.38 13.90 -47.68
CA MET A 1 13.06 13.35 -47.27
C MET A 1 13.23 12.58 -45.95
N PRO A 2 13.06 13.19 -44.76
CA PRO A 2 13.22 12.49 -43.49
C PRO A 2 11.85 12.18 -42.88
N GLY A 3 11.32 10.97 -43.10
CA GLY A 3 9.95 10.66 -42.68
C GLY A 3 9.71 9.27 -42.11
N PHE A 4 10.72 8.41 -42.01
CA PHE A 4 10.50 7.03 -41.56
C PHE A 4 10.99 6.76 -40.13
N LEU A 5 11.97 7.52 -39.65
CA LEU A 5 12.58 7.29 -38.33
C LEU A 5 11.82 7.96 -37.17
N LYS A 6 10.84 8.82 -37.44
CA LYS A 6 10.03 9.47 -36.39
C LYS A 6 8.90 8.55 -35.87
N ALA A 7 8.36 7.67 -36.73
CA ALA A 7 7.21 6.83 -36.40
C ALA A 7 7.54 5.67 -35.45
N ILE A 8 8.78 5.16 -35.46
CA ILE A 8 9.17 4.00 -34.63
C ILE A 8 9.33 4.39 -33.15
N ARG A 9 9.63 5.66 -32.85
CA ARG A 9 9.81 6.14 -31.47
C ARG A 9 8.49 6.41 -30.74
N GLU A 10 7.40 6.70 -31.46
CA GLU A 10 6.08 7.00 -30.86
C GLU A 10 5.28 5.74 -30.49
N ALA A 11 5.50 4.61 -31.17
CA ALA A 11 4.75 3.37 -30.92
C ALA A 11 5.23 2.57 -29.68
N ALA A 12 6.45 2.81 -29.20
CA ALA A 12 7.03 2.07 -28.08
C ALA A 12 6.65 2.65 -26.69
N ALA A 13 6.01 3.82 -26.64
CA ALA A 13 5.73 4.53 -25.40
C ALA A 13 4.38 4.18 -24.73
N ALA A 14 3.53 3.35 -25.34
CA ALA A 14 2.10 3.32 -24.98
C ALA A 14 1.53 2.01 -24.37
N ALA A 15 2.27 0.90 -24.21
CA ALA A 15 1.55 -0.39 -23.97
C ALA A 15 2.23 -1.52 -23.15
N PRO A 16 2.92 -1.24 -22.01
CA PRO A 16 2.74 -2.18 -20.88
C PRO A 16 2.47 -1.52 -19.52
N VAL A 17 2.66 -0.21 -19.39
CA VAL A 17 2.62 0.51 -18.10
C VAL A 17 1.25 0.39 -17.37
N ASN A 18 0.16 0.24 -18.11
CA ASN A 18 -1.20 0.27 -17.54
C ASN A 18 -1.58 -1.03 -16.78
N GLN A 19 -1.12 -2.20 -17.24
CA GLN A 19 -1.41 -3.48 -16.57
C GLN A 19 -0.62 -3.62 -15.26
N ASP A 20 0.64 -3.19 -15.26
CA ASP A 20 1.48 -3.17 -14.06
C ASP A 20 0.92 -2.20 -12.99
N LEU A 21 0.39 -1.05 -13.40
CA LEU A 21 -0.25 -0.08 -12.50
C LEU A 21 -1.53 -0.63 -11.84
N VAL A 22 -2.41 -1.29 -12.60
CA VAL A 22 -3.65 -1.89 -12.06
C VAL A 22 -3.33 -3.02 -11.09
N PHE A 23 -2.34 -3.87 -11.42
CA PHE A 23 -1.87 -4.93 -10.52
C PHE A 23 -1.24 -4.36 -9.25
N THR A 24 -0.48 -3.27 -9.36
CA THR A 24 0.13 -2.56 -8.23
C THR A 24 -0.94 -1.92 -7.34
N ARG A 25 -1.99 -1.34 -7.92
CA ARG A 25 -3.11 -0.74 -7.18
C ARG A 25 -3.91 -1.78 -6.40
N ARG A 26 -4.18 -2.95 -7.00
CA ARG A 26 -4.85 -4.07 -6.32
C ARG A 26 -4.03 -4.57 -5.14
N LYS A 27 -2.73 -4.81 -5.33
CA LYS A 27 -1.82 -5.21 -4.24
C LYS A 27 -1.79 -4.18 -3.11
N LEU A 28 -1.79 -2.90 -3.46
CA LEU A 28 -1.80 -1.82 -2.47
C LEU A 28 -3.10 -1.83 -1.65
N TRP A 29 -4.24 -2.06 -2.30
CA TRP A 29 -5.53 -2.26 -1.60
C TRP A 29 -5.50 -3.48 -0.69
N ASP A 30 -4.99 -4.63 -1.16
CA ASP A 30 -4.87 -5.84 -0.35
C ASP A 30 -3.99 -5.58 0.89
N ASP A 31 -2.89 -4.83 0.74
CA ASP A 31 -2.01 -4.47 1.84
C ASP A 31 -2.67 -3.49 2.84
N ILE A 32 -3.51 -2.58 2.36
CA ILE A 32 -4.30 -1.66 3.21
C ILE A 32 -5.30 -2.48 4.04
N GLU A 33 -6.04 -3.38 3.41
CA GLU A 33 -7.01 -4.25 4.09
C GLU A 33 -6.34 -5.12 5.15
N ARG A 34 -5.23 -5.78 4.80
CA ARG A 34 -4.43 -6.56 5.78
C ARG A 34 -3.95 -5.72 6.96
N THR A 35 -3.60 -4.46 6.72
CA THR A 35 -3.15 -3.56 7.78
C THR A 35 -4.31 -3.14 8.68
N LEU A 36 -5.52 -2.95 8.14
CA LEU A 36 -6.73 -2.72 8.93
C LEU A 36 -7.07 -3.92 9.82
N TRP A 37 -7.02 -5.14 9.27
CA TRP A 37 -7.22 -6.36 10.06
C TRP A 37 -6.19 -6.49 11.19
N ALA A 38 -4.93 -6.13 10.94
CA ALA A 38 -3.90 -6.12 11.98
C ALA A 38 -4.17 -5.08 13.07
N LEU A 39 -4.70 -3.90 12.71
CA LEU A 39 -5.10 -2.86 13.67
C LEU A 39 -6.24 -3.34 14.57
N GLU A 40 -7.31 -3.90 13.98
CA GLU A 40 -8.44 -4.44 14.73
C GLU A 40 -8.02 -5.59 15.64
N THR A 41 -7.15 -6.48 15.14
CA THR A 41 -6.63 -7.61 15.93
C THR A 41 -5.81 -7.11 17.12
N ALA A 42 -4.88 -6.17 16.91
CA ALA A 42 -4.07 -5.61 17.98
C ALA A 42 -4.94 -4.88 19.02
N GLN A 43 -5.98 -4.16 18.57
CA GLN A 43 -6.92 -3.49 19.45
C GLN A 43 -7.74 -4.49 20.29
N ASN A 44 -8.28 -5.54 19.65
CA ASN A 44 -9.04 -6.58 20.34
C ASN A 44 -8.18 -7.32 21.38
N HIS A 45 -6.90 -7.57 21.09
CA HIS A 45 -5.98 -8.17 22.04
C HIS A 45 -5.59 -7.22 23.17
N PHE A 46 -5.41 -5.93 22.87
CA PHE A 46 -5.15 -4.90 23.88
C PHE A 46 -6.29 -4.81 24.89
N GLU A 47 -7.55 -4.84 24.44
CA GLU A 47 -8.73 -4.80 25.33
C GLU A 47 -8.81 -6.01 26.27
N GLN A 48 -8.29 -7.16 25.84
CA GLN A 48 -8.27 -8.40 26.64
C GLN A 48 -7.00 -8.54 27.49
N ALA A 49 -5.97 -7.73 27.24
CA ALA A 49 -4.69 -7.82 27.90
C ALA A 49 -4.76 -7.28 29.33
N THR A 50 -4.44 -8.12 30.31
CA THR A 50 -4.33 -7.72 31.72
C THR A 50 -2.88 -7.62 32.20
N GLU A 51 -1.95 -8.23 31.47
CA GLU A 51 -0.52 -8.20 31.78
C GLU A 51 0.14 -6.90 31.28
N PRO A 52 0.80 -6.12 32.15
CA PRO A 52 1.43 -4.84 31.78
C PRO A 52 2.43 -4.93 30.63
N SER A 53 3.20 -6.02 30.55
CA SER A 53 4.16 -6.24 29.45
C SER A 53 3.47 -6.49 28.12
N LEU A 54 2.33 -7.17 28.11
CA LEU A 54 1.53 -7.41 26.90
C LEU A 54 0.82 -6.14 26.44
N ILE A 55 0.36 -5.31 27.38
CA ILE A 55 -0.21 -3.99 27.10
C ILE A 55 0.81 -3.15 26.31
N ASP A 56 2.06 -3.08 26.79
CA ASP A 56 3.12 -2.36 26.08
C ASP A 56 3.39 -2.96 24.69
N CYS A 57 3.48 -4.28 24.57
CA CYS A 57 3.64 -4.95 23.26
C CYS A 57 2.53 -4.57 22.28
N TYR A 58 1.26 -4.61 22.69
CA TYR A 58 0.12 -4.27 21.83
C TYR A 58 0.09 -2.79 21.47
N ILE A 59 0.54 -1.88 22.36
CA ILE A 59 0.70 -0.45 22.02
C ILE A 59 1.72 -0.29 20.88
N TYR A 60 2.87 -0.97 20.96
CA TYR A 60 3.87 -0.91 19.90
C TYR A 60 3.39 -1.55 18.60
N GLU A 61 2.71 -2.70 18.67
CA GLU A 61 2.14 -3.38 17.50
C GLU A 61 1.08 -2.52 16.81
N TRP A 62 0.18 -1.92 17.58
CA TRP A 62 -0.86 -1.03 17.06
C TRP A 62 -0.24 0.22 16.41
N ASN A 63 0.73 0.86 17.06
CA ASN A 63 1.42 2.03 16.51
C ASN A 63 2.19 1.68 15.21
N ALA A 64 2.85 0.52 15.17
CA ALA A 64 3.52 0.05 13.97
C ALA A 64 2.54 -0.19 12.81
N ALA A 65 1.39 -0.81 13.10
CA ALA A 65 0.33 -1.01 12.12
C ALA A 65 -0.27 0.32 11.64
N GLN A 66 -0.43 1.31 12.52
CA GLN A 66 -0.90 2.65 12.17
C GLN A 66 0.09 3.38 11.23
N LEU A 67 1.38 3.35 11.54
CA LEU A 67 2.42 3.94 10.69
C LEU A 67 2.44 3.29 9.31
N ARG A 68 2.31 1.96 9.25
CA ARG A 68 2.18 1.22 7.99
C ARG A 68 0.94 1.68 7.21
N TYR A 69 -0.21 1.81 7.88
CA TYR A 69 -1.45 2.25 7.25
C TYR A 69 -1.31 3.67 6.65
N GLN A 70 -0.76 4.62 7.41
CA GLN A 70 -0.51 5.98 6.93
C GLN A 70 0.42 6.01 5.71
N PHE A 71 1.47 5.18 5.72
CA PHE A 71 2.39 5.07 4.59
C PHE A 71 1.69 4.52 3.34
N LEU A 72 0.87 3.47 3.49
CA LEU A 72 0.12 2.87 2.37
C LEU A 72 -0.90 3.86 1.80
N LEU A 73 -1.59 4.63 2.64
CA LEU A 73 -2.52 5.67 2.17
C LEU A 73 -1.80 6.79 1.40
N ARG A 74 -0.62 7.22 1.85
CA ARG A 74 0.19 8.19 1.10
C ARG A 74 0.63 7.64 -0.25
N LYS A 75 1.05 6.37 -0.29
CA LYS A 75 1.36 5.69 -1.56
C LYS A 75 0.15 5.63 -2.48
N PHE A 76 -1.04 5.35 -1.94
CA PHE A 76 -2.26 5.29 -2.71
C PHE A 76 -2.60 6.64 -3.35
N LYS A 77 -2.53 7.71 -2.55
CA LYS A 77 -2.74 9.09 -3.03
C LYS A 77 -1.76 9.48 -4.14
N ASN A 78 -0.46 9.18 -3.95
CA ASN A 78 0.57 9.46 -4.95
C ASN A 78 0.44 8.63 -6.25
N MET A 79 -0.42 7.62 -6.29
CA MET A 79 -0.74 6.87 -7.52
C MET A 79 -1.98 7.42 -8.24
N GLU A 80 -2.79 8.25 -7.57
CA GLU A 80 -3.93 8.94 -8.18
C GLU A 80 -3.56 10.30 -8.80
N ASP A 81 -2.50 10.94 -8.30
CA ASP A 81 -1.88 12.16 -8.84
C ASP A 81 -0.92 11.86 -10.02
#